data_AF-A0A316UVY4-F1
#
_entry.id   AF-A0A316UVY4-F1
#
_cell.length_a   1.000
_cell.length_b   1.000
_cell.length_c   1.000
_cell.angle_alpha   90.00
_cell.angle_beta   90.00
_cell.angle_gamma   90.00
#
_symmetry.space_group_name_H-M   'P 1'
#
loop_
_entity.id
_entity.type
_entity.pdbx_description
1 polymer ?
#
loop_
_entity_poly.entity_id
_entity_poly.type
_entity_poly.pdbx_seq_one_letter_code
_entity_poly.pdbx_strand_id
1 'polypeptide(L)'
;KYIFTWLVFDAICHLTLEGSFLYLSTFGRTVNASSGFFAYLWQDYAKADARWGTADSTVVALEILTVLGAGPLAGYCAYLLSKNVFSYHYWVIVLSTAELYGGFMTFAPEWLTGCKGLNGSNWMLMWVYLFFMN
;
A
#
# COMPACT_ATOMS: atom_id res chain seq x y z
N LYS A 1 9.60 -19.16 -9.68
CA LYS A 1 8.42 -18.80 -10.51
C LYS A 1 7.42 -17.98 -9.68
N TYR A 2 6.83 -18.53 -8.61
CA TYR A 2 5.90 -17.79 -7.74
C TYR A 2 6.47 -16.50 -7.15
N ILE A 3 7.70 -16.54 -6.65
CA ILE A 3 8.39 -15.36 -6.09
C ILE A 3 8.53 -14.24 -7.12
N PHE A 4 8.89 -14.58 -8.37
CA PHE A 4 8.99 -13.59 -9.44
C PHE A 4 7.63 -12.97 -9.74
N THR A 5 6.57 -13.79 -9.81
CA THR A 5 5.20 -13.30 -10.01
C THR A 5 4.76 -12.37 -8.89
N TRP A 6 5.06 -12.72 -7.63
CA TRP A 6 4.78 -11.88 -6.48
C TRP A 6 5.50 -10.54 -6.59
N LEU A 7 6.82 -10.51 -6.81
CA LEU A 7 7.60 -9.26 -6.95
C LEU A 7 7.09 -8.35 -8.07
N VAL A 8 6.68 -8.92 -9.20
CA VAL A 8 6.12 -8.14 -10.31
C VAL A 8 4.75 -7.58 -9.96
N PHE A 9 3.89 -8.39 -9.34
CA PHE A 9 2.57 -7.94 -8.90
C PHE A 9 2.68 -6.84 -7.85
N ASP A 10 3.58 -7.05 -6.89
CA ASP A 10 3.92 -6.11 -5.82
C ASP A 10 4.41 -4.76 -6.37
N ALA A 11 5.37 -4.78 -7.29
CA ALA A 11 5.81 -3.57 -8.00
C ALA A 11 4.66 -2.86 -8.74
N ILE A 12 3.74 -3.62 -9.36
CA ILE A 12 2.57 -3.04 -10.04
C ILE A 12 1.62 -2.41 -9.02
N CYS A 13 1.34 -3.05 -7.89
CA CYS A 13 0.49 -2.52 -6.83
C CYS A 13 1.04 -1.19 -6.31
N HIS A 14 2.30 -1.15 -5.90
CA HIS A 14 2.96 0.07 -5.43
C HIS A 14 2.94 1.19 -6.50
N LEU A 15 3.36 0.88 -7.74
CA LEU A 15 3.54 1.92 -8.75
C LEU A 15 2.22 2.41 -9.38
N THR A 16 1.17 1.59 -9.37
CA THR A 16 -0.11 1.95 -10.02
C THR A 16 -1.22 2.24 -9.02
N LEU A 17 -1.53 1.32 -8.10
CA LEU A 17 -2.60 1.51 -7.13
C LEU A 17 -2.19 2.56 -6.11
N GLU A 18 -1.12 2.32 -5.36
CA GLU A 18 -0.65 3.25 -4.33
C GLU A 18 -0.12 4.55 -4.96
N GLY A 19 0.54 4.47 -6.11
CA GLY A 19 0.94 5.65 -6.88
C GLY A 19 -0.25 6.56 -7.23
N SER A 20 -1.40 5.98 -7.57
CA SER A 20 -2.62 6.75 -7.81
C SER A 20 -3.19 7.37 -6.51
N PHE A 21 -3.15 6.66 -5.38
CA PHE A 21 -3.52 7.21 -4.09
C PHE A 21 -2.62 8.41 -3.72
N LEU A 22 -1.30 8.24 -3.85
CA LEU A 22 -0.35 9.28 -3.51
C LEU A 22 -0.56 10.54 -4.36
N TYR A 23 -0.83 10.37 -5.66
CA TYR A 23 -1.22 11.49 -6.51
C TYR A 23 -2.51 12.16 -6.01
N LEU A 24 -3.55 11.40 -5.71
CA LEU A 24 -4.85 11.93 -5.26
C LEU A 24 -4.83 12.52 -3.84
N SER A 25 -3.79 12.26 -3.06
CA SER A 25 -3.69 12.62 -1.64
C SER A 25 -2.55 13.60 -1.33
N THR A 26 -1.90 14.17 -2.34
CA THR A 26 -0.80 15.13 -2.19
C THR A 26 -1.17 16.52 -2.69
N PHE A 27 -0.46 17.54 -2.18
CA PHE A 27 -0.57 18.94 -2.61
C PHE A 27 -1.99 19.52 -2.49
N GLY A 28 -2.70 19.18 -1.41
CA GLY A 28 -4.05 19.68 -1.12
C GLY A 28 -5.18 18.92 -1.80
N ARG A 29 -4.88 17.83 -2.52
CA ARG A 29 -5.88 16.92 -3.09
C ARG A 29 -6.32 15.90 -2.03
N THR A 30 -7.54 15.40 -2.20
CA THR A 30 -8.06 14.27 -1.43
C THR A 30 -8.80 13.32 -2.38
N VAL A 31 -8.80 12.04 -2.05
CA VAL A 31 -9.53 11.01 -2.79
C VAL A 31 -11.04 11.33 -2.82
N ASN A 32 -11.62 11.77 -1.70
CA ASN A 32 -13.05 12.08 -1.62
C ASN A 32 -13.48 13.29 -2.47
N ALA A 33 -12.58 14.23 -2.73
CA ALA A 33 -12.85 15.38 -3.60
C ALA A 33 -12.54 15.12 -5.08
N SER A 34 -12.07 13.92 -5.41
CA SER A 34 -11.63 13.55 -6.76
C SER A 34 -12.64 12.65 -7.46
N SER A 35 -12.56 12.62 -8.80
CA SER A 35 -13.38 11.74 -9.64
C SER A 35 -12.50 11.02 -10.67
N GLY A 36 -12.96 9.84 -11.11
CA GLY A 36 -12.23 8.98 -12.05
C GLY A 36 -12.01 7.58 -11.51
N PHE A 37 -11.50 6.68 -12.35
CA PHE A 37 -11.40 5.25 -12.03
C PHE A 37 -10.67 4.97 -10.70
N PHE A 38 -9.45 5.48 -10.54
CA PHE A 38 -8.67 5.28 -9.32
C PHE A 38 -9.26 6.02 -8.11
N ALA A 39 -9.88 7.18 -8.31
CA ALA A 39 -10.56 7.88 -7.23
C ALA A 39 -11.73 7.05 -6.69
N TYR A 40 -12.57 6.47 -7.56
CA TYR A 40 -13.66 5.61 -7.12
C TYR A 40 -13.17 4.33 -6.45
N LEU A 41 -12.06 3.75 -6.91
CA LEU A 41 -11.43 2.59 -6.28
C LEU A 41 -11.00 2.93 -4.84
N TRP A 42 -10.29 4.05 -4.66
CA TRP A 42 -9.84 4.46 -3.32
C TRP A 42 -10.98 4.96 -2.43
N GLN A 43 -12.04 5.55 -2.99
CA GLN A 43 -13.27 5.88 -2.25
C GLN A 43 -13.97 4.62 -1.73
N ASP A 44 -13.91 3.52 -2.49
CA ASP A 44 -14.44 2.23 -2.04
C ASP A 44 -13.61 1.65 -0.89
N TYR A 45 -12.28 1.66 -1.02
CA TYR A 45 -11.38 1.26 0.07
C TYR A 45 -11.53 2.16 1.30
N ALA A 46 -11.78 3.47 1.11
CA ALA A 46 -12.01 4.42 2.18
C ALA A 46 -13.26 4.13 3.03
N LYS A 47 -14.16 3.25 2.57
CA LYS A 47 -15.27 2.74 3.40
C LYS A 47 -14.77 1.83 4.52
N ALA A 48 -13.66 1.11 4.29
CA ALA A 48 -12.98 0.27 5.27
C ALA A 48 -12.04 1.09 6.15
N ASP A 49 -11.31 2.06 5.58
CA ASP A 49 -10.40 2.95 6.29
C ASP A 49 -10.54 4.40 5.79
N ALA A 50 -11.24 5.23 6.55
CA ALA A 50 -11.60 6.59 6.17
C ALA A 50 -10.38 7.51 5.90
N ARG A 51 -9.21 7.17 6.44
CA ARG A 51 -7.95 7.93 6.28
C ARG A 51 -7.48 7.99 4.83
N TRP A 52 -7.79 6.96 4.05
CA TRP A 52 -7.49 6.89 2.61
C TRP A 52 -8.38 7.85 1.80
N GLY A 53 -9.53 8.26 2.34
CA GLY A 53 -10.42 9.24 1.69
C GLY A 53 -9.98 10.69 1.90
N THR A 54 -9.31 10.98 3.01
CA THR A 54 -9.06 12.34 3.53
C THR A 54 -7.59 12.74 3.53
N ALA A 55 -6.71 11.93 2.94
CA ALA A 55 -5.27 12.19 2.84
C ALA A 55 -4.60 12.33 4.22
N ASP A 56 -4.84 11.38 5.12
CA ASP A 56 -4.18 11.35 6.43
C ASP A 56 -2.65 11.39 6.27
N SER A 57 -1.99 12.27 7.04
CA SER A 57 -0.56 12.52 6.87
C SER A 57 0.31 11.30 7.17
N THR A 58 -0.13 10.41 8.08
CA THR A 58 0.63 9.21 8.44
C THR A 58 0.57 8.20 7.30
N VAL A 59 -0.63 7.97 6.75
CA VAL A 59 -0.84 7.09 5.60
C VAL A 59 -0.12 7.64 4.38
N VAL A 60 -0.30 8.92 4.05
CA VAL A 60 0.37 9.54 2.89
C VAL A 60 1.90 9.50 3.04
N ALA A 61 2.45 9.74 4.23
CA ALA A 61 3.90 9.65 4.45
C ALA A 61 4.43 8.23 4.27
N LEU A 62 3.69 7.21 4.72
CA LEU A 62 4.03 5.82 4.48
C LEU A 62 4.03 5.50 2.98
N GLU A 63 2.98 5.92 2.27
CA GLU A 63 2.79 5.61 0.85
C GLU A 63 3.82 6.31 -0.05
N ILE A 64 4.42 7.43 0.38
CA ILE A 64 5.59 8.00 -0.31
C ILE A 64 6.74 6.99 -0.35
N LEU A 65 6.99 6.29 0.76
CA LEU A 65 8.08 5.32 0.86
C LEU A 65 7.74 4.02 0.12
N THR A 66 6.50 3.56 0.14
CA THR A 66 6.10 2.35 -0.59
C THR A 66 6.18 2.59 -2.10
N VAL A 67 5.64 3.71 -2.59
CA VAL A 67 5.63 4.05 -4.03
C VAL A 67 7.03 4.34 -4.57
N LEU A 68 7.83 5.15 -3.87
CA LEU A 68 9.16 5.57 -4.35
C LEU A 68 10.31 4.65 -3.92
N GLY A 69 10.09 3.82 -2.90
CA GLY A 69 11.07 2.89 -2.35
C GLY A 69 10.73 1.44 -2.67
N ALA A 70 9.65 0.92 -2.07
CA ALA A 70 9.27 -0.50 -2.17
C ALA A 70 8.96 -0.92 -3.62
N GLY A 71 8.14 -0.16 -4.36
CA GLY A 71 7.80 -0.47 -5.75
C GLY A 71 9.01 -0.61 -6.68
N PRO A 72 9.93 0.37 -6.74
CA PRO A 72 11.17 0.24 -7.50
C PRO A 72 12.07 -0.90 -7.00
N LEU A 73 12.14 -1.12 -5.69
CA LEU A 73 12.93 -2.20 -5.11
C LEU A 73 12.37 -3.58 -5.45
N ALA A 74 11.05 -3.75 -5.48
CA ALA A 74 10.35 -4.95 -5.93
C ALA A 74 10.63 -5.24 -7.41
N GLY A 75 10.55 -4.22 -8.26
CA GLY A 75 10.94 -4.31 -9.67
C GLY A 75 12.42 -4.68 -9.87
N TYR A 76 13.31 -4.08 -9.08
CA TYR A 76 14.74 -4.40 -9.09
C TYR A 76 15.00 -5.84 -8.62
N CYS A 77 14.31 -6.28 -7.58
CA CYS A 77 14.33 -7.65 -7.09
C CYS A 77 13.88 -8.64 -8.17
N ALA A 78 12.78 -8.36 -8.87
CA ALA A 78 12.31 -9.16 -9.99
C ALA A 78 13.36 -9.23 -11.11
N TYR A 79 13.99 -8.10 -11.44
CA TYR A 79 15.07 -8.03 -12.41
C TYR A 79 16.26 -8.91 -12.03
N LEU A 80 16.78 -8.78 -10.79
CA LEU A 80 17.89 -9.60 -10.30
C LEU A 80 17.57 -11.09 -10.33
N LEU A 81 16.35 -11.46 -9.91
CA LEU A 81 15.88 -12.84 -9.95
C LEU A 81 15.79 -13.37 -11.39
N SER A 82 15.35 -12.56 -12.35
CA SER A 82 15.32 -12.94 -13.78
C SER A 82 16.71 -13.21 -14.36
N LYS A 83 17.75 -12.62 -13.76
CA LYS A 83 19.15 -12.77 -14.15
C LYS A 83 19.92 -13.77 -13.28
N ASN A 84 19.25 -14.46 -12.35
CA ASN A 84 19.88 -15.37 -11.38
C ASN A 84 21.02 -14.73 -10.57
N VAL A 85 20.89 -13.46 -10.21
CA VAL A 85 21.89 -12.76 -9.39
C VAL A 85 21.57 -12.95 -7.90
N PHE A 86 22.52 -13.55 -7.17
CA PHE A 86 22.32 -13.92 -5.76
C PHE A 86 22.07 -12.75 -4.80
N SER A 87 22.47 -11.53 -5.13
CA SER A 87 22.19 -10.33 -4.32
C SER A 87 20.69 -10.08 -4.13
N TYR A 88 19.84 -10.66 -4.99
CA TYR A 88 18.39 -10.65 -4.83
C TYR A 88 17.93 -11.06 -3.43
N HIS A 89 18.55 -12.09 -2.83
CA HIS A 89 18.15 -12.59 -1.50
C HIS A 89 18.27 -11.53 -0.40
N TYR A 90 19.29 -10.68 -0.47
CA TYR A 90 19.45 -9.58 0.47
C TYR A 90 18.34 -8.54 0.27
N TRP A 91 18.12 -8.13 -0.97
CA TRP A 91 17.17 -7.06 -1.29
C TRP A 91 15.72 -7.45 -1.02
N VAL A 92 15.34 -8.71 -1.25
CA VAL A 92 13.99 -9.17 -0.91
C VAL A 92 13.74 -9.17 0.60
N ILE A 93 14.75 -9.48 1.42
CA ILE A 93 14.62 -9.40 2.88
C ILE A 93 14.40 -7.94 3.31
N VAL A 94 15.17 -7.01 2.73
CA VAL A 94 15.00 -5.57 2.99
C VAL A 94 13.59 -5.11 2.59
N LEU A 95 13.15 -5.48 1.39
CA LEU A 95 11.82 -5.17 0.87
C LEU A 95 10.71 -5.70 1.79
N SER A 96 10.69 -7.02 2.05
CA SER A 96 9.65 -7.65 2.87
C SER A 96 9.65 -7.14 4.32
N THR A 97 10.80 -6.78 4.88
CA THR A 97 10.86 -6.17 6.22
C THR A 97 10.22 -4.78 6.20
N ALA A 98 10.46 -3.99 5.15
CA ALA A 98 9.86 -2.67 5.00
C ALA A 98 8.33 -2.76 4.80
N GLU A 99 7.84 -3.72 4.03
CA GLU A 99 6.40 -3.98 3.83
C GLU A 99 5.71 -4.38 5.14
N LEU A 100 6.28 -5.32 5.89
CA LEU A 100 5.75 -5.73 7.21
C LEU A 100 5.71 -4.56 8.19
N TYR A 101 6.76 -3.73 8.19
CA TYR A 101 6.78 -2.51 9.00
C TYR A 101 5.73 -1.50 8.53
N GLY A 102 5.54 -1.35 7.22
CA GLY A 102 4.51 -0.48 6.64
C GLY A 102 3.11 -0.91 7.06
N GLY A 103 2.77 -2.20 6.91
CA GLY A 103 1.50 -2.74 7.37
C GLY A 103 1.28 -2.52 8.87
N PHE A 104 2.31 -2.72 9.69
CA PHE A 104 2.24 -2.37 11.11
C PHE A 104 1.96 -0.87 11.33
N MET A 105 2.65 0.02 10.62
CA MET A 105 2.44 1.47 10.73
C MET A 105 1.09 1.95 10.18
N THR A 106 0.45 1.20 9.29
CA THR A 106 -0.92 1.48 8.85
C THR A 106 -1.91 1.24 9.99
N PHE A 107 -1.78 0.15 10.73
CA PHE A 107 -2.78 -0.27 11.74
C PHE A 107 -2.46 0.11 13.18
N ALA A 108 -1.19 0.15 13.58
CA ALA A 108 -0.80 0.43 14.96
C ALA A 108 -1.27 1.81 15.44
N PRO A 109 -1.17 2.91 14.66
CA PRO A 109 -1.72 4.21 15.07
C PRO A 109 -3.24 4.18 15.29
N GLU A 110 -3.98 3.45 14.46
CA GLU A 110 -5.43 3.29 14.63
C GLU A 110 -5.74 2.49 15.90
N TRP A 111 -5.06 1.37 16.11
CA TRP A 111 -5.22 0.58 17.31
C TRP A 111 -4.96 1.40 18.58
N LEU A 112 -3.91 2.22 18.58
CA LEU A 112 -3.56 3.10 19.71
C LEU A 112 -4.57 4.25 19.92
N THR A 113 -5.25 4.69 18.86
CA THR A 113 -6.21 5.82 18.92
C THR A 113 -7.68 5.37 18.98
N GLY A 114 -7.93 4.06 19.05
CA GLY A 114 -9.26 3.48 19.22
C GLY A 114 -10.01 3.19 17.92
N CYS A 115 -9.28 2.93 16.83
CA CYS A 115 -9.80 2.52 15.52
C CYS A 115 -10.89 3.47 14.97
N LYS A 116 -10.63 4.78 14.99
CA LYS A 116 -11.61 5.81 14.60
C LYS A 116 -11.84 5.87 13.09
N GLY A 117 -10.80 5.57 12.30
CA GLY A 117 -10.85 5.53 10.85
C GLY A 117 -11.27 4.17 10.29
N LEU A 118 -11.10 3.10 11.06
CA LEU A 118 -11.38 1.73 10.61
C LEU A 118 -12.84 1.32 10.80
N ASN A 119 -13.43 0.70 9.77
CA ASN A 119 -14.80 0.21 9.78
C ASN A 119 -14.85 -1.31 9.77
N GLY A 120 -14.98 -1.91 10.95
CA GLY A 120 -15.14 -3.37 11.13
C GLY A 120 -16.59 -3.86 11.12
N SER A 121 -17.58 -3.00 10.86
CA SER A 121 -19.01 -3.36 10.99
C SER A 121 -19.51 -4.31 9.90
N ASN A 122 -18.87 -4.28 8.73
CA ASN A 122 -19.21 -5.12 7.59
C ASN A 122 -18.14 -6.21 7.42
N TRP A 123 -18.58 -7.45 7.20
CA TRP A 123 -17.69 -8.60 7.03
C TRP A 123 -16.68 -8.42 5.89
N MET A 124 -17.10 -7.87 4.75
CA MET A 124 -16.24 -7.62 3.60
C MET A 124 -15.16 -6.59 3.95
N LEU A 125 -15.56 -5.48 4.58
CA LEU A 125 -14.62 -4.43 4.96
C LEU A 125 -13.61 -4.95 5.99
N MET A 126 -14.06 -5.69 7.00
CA MET A 126 -13.18 -6.21 8.04
C MET A 126 -12.22 -7.29 7.53
N TRP A 127 -12.74 -8.36 6.92
CA TRP A 127 -11.95 -9.56 6.66
C TRP A 127 -11.26 -9.56 5.30
N VAL A 128 -11.85 -8.93 4.30
CA VAL A 128 -11.24 -8.86 2.98
C VAL A 128 -10.39 -7.61 2.87
N TYR A 129 -10.96 -6.42 3.10
CA TYR A 129 -10.24 -5.17 2.86
C TYR A 129 -9.16 -4.90 3.91
N LEU A 130 -9.45 -5.07 5.20
CA LEU A 130 -8.49 -4.77 6.26
C LEU A 130 -7.57 -5.96 6.57
N PHE A 131 -8.10 -7.18 6.69
CA PHE A 131 -7.29 -8.32 7.13
C PHE A 131 -6.54 -9.06 6.01
N PHE A 132 -7.18 -9.35 4.88
CA PHE A 132 -6.56 -10.19 3.83
C PHE A 132 -5.66 -9.40 2.87
N MET A 133 -6.04 -8.15 2.55
CA MET A 133 -5.34 -7.34 1.54
C MET A 133 -4.13 -6.56 2.10
N ASN A 134 -3.84 -6.67 3.40
CA ASN A 134 -2.69 -6.01 4.06
C ASN A 134 -1.87 -7.05 4.83
#